data_AF-X0ZZF2-F1
#
_entry.id   AF-X0ZZF2-F1
#
_cell.length_a   1.000
_cell.length_b   1.000
_cell.length_c   1.000
_cell.angle_alpha   90.00
_cell.angle_beta   90.00
_cell.angle_gamma   90.00
#
_symmetry.space_group_name_H-M   'P 1'
#
loop_
_entity.id
_entity.type
_entity.pdbx_description
1 polymer ?
#
loop_
_entity_poly.entity_id
_entity_poly.type
_entity_poly.pdbx_seq_one_letter_code
_entity_poly.pdbx_strand_id
1 'polypeptide(L)'
;VVKNVSAALIEALNVFAPQLKRPVAGIDPTAKMGQDVKIAEGVSIGPGVVIDDGVRIGLNSVIGSGCKIGENSRVGENCRLDSNVVVYHNCKIGSNVVIQANSTVGSTGFGYCFIDGAHRLVPHNGGVVIEDFVEIGANCSIDRAKFGETRIGAGTKIDNLVQIAHNVVIGKGCLIAALVGISGSCKLGDGVVLGGQVGLADNIKIGDGTMIGAQAGVLSDVGAGQQLIWTPAIEK
;
A
#
# COMPACT_ATOMS: atom_id res chain seq x y z
N VAL A 1 -6.96 2.67 37.87
CA VAL A 1 -5.54 2.90 37.54
C VAL A 1 -5.07 1.71 36.72
N VAL A 2 -4.54 1.92 35.51
CA VAL A 2 -4.10 0.87 34.59
C VAL A 2 -2.60 1.00 34.32
N LYS A 3 -1.95 -0.07 33.85
CA LYS A 3 -0.51 -0.08 33.56
C LYS A 3 -0.12 0.72 32.31
N ASN A 4 -0.98 0.75 31.30
CA ASN A 4 -0.76 1.48 30.05
C ASN A 4 -2.08 2.15 29.62
N VAL A 5 -2.10 3.47 29.60
CA VAL A 5 -3.30 4.26 29.30
C VAL A 5 -3.75 4.03 27.85
N SER A 6 -2.82 3.99 26.89
CA SER A 6 -3.15 3.79 25.48
C SER A 6 -3.75 2.41 25.22
N ALA A 7 -3.19 1.36 25.82
CA ALA A 7 -3.74 0.01 25.70
C ALA A 7 -5.17 -0.09 26.26
N ALA A 8 -5.39 0.46 27.47
CA ALA A 8 -6.72 0.49 28.08
C ALA A 8 -7.70 1.35 27.27
N LEU A 9 -7.22 2.45 26.68
CA LEU A 9 -8.04 3.30 25.79
C LEU A 9 -8.47 2.53 24.53
N ILE A 10 -7.57 1.78 23.89
CA ILE A 10 -7.91 0.95 22.73
C ILE A 10 -8.97 -0.10 23.11
N GLU A 11 -8.79 -0.82 24.22
CA GLU A 11 -9.78 -1.77 24.70
C GLU A 11 -11.14 -1.12 24.97
N ALA A 12 -11.15 0.04 25.63
CA ALA A 12 -12.37 0.79 25.90
C ALA A 12 -13.05 1.26 24.60
N LEU A 13 -12.30 1.81 23.65
CA LEU A 13 -12.84 2.27 22.37
C LEU A 13 -13.41 1.11 21.54
N ASN A 14 -12.84 -0.10 21.64
CA ASN A 14 -13.39 -1.29 20.97
C ASN A 14 -14.78 -1.68 21.49
N VAL A 15 -15.12 -1.38 22.76
CA VAL A 15 -16.47 -1.60 23.30
C VAL A 15 -17.49 -0.68 22.62
N PHE A 16 -17.08 0.54 22.28
CA PHE A 16 -17.94 1.55 21.64
C PHE A 16 -17.86 1.55 20.11
N ALA A 17 -16.93 0.78 19.54
CA ALA A 17 -16.77 0.71 18.10
C ALA A 17 -18.08 0.20 17.45
N PRO A 18 -18.56 0.86 16.38
CA PRO A 18 -19.79 0.45 15.73
C PRO A 18 -19.67 -0.98 15.23
N GLN A 19 -20.63 -1.82 15.60
CA GLN A 19 -20.74 -3.19 15.11
C GLN A 19 -21.34 -3.16 13.69
N LEU A 20 -20.48 -2.88 12.71
CA LEU A 20 -20.87 -2.88 11.30
C LEU A 20 -21.15 -4.32 10.85
N LYS A 21 -22.25 -4.50 10.10
CA LYS A 21 -22.54 -5.79 9.47
C LYS A 21 -21.40 -6.13 8.53
N ARG A 22 -20.82 -7.32 8.71
CA ARG A 22 -19.84 -7.84 7.78
C ARG A 22 -20.52 -8.07 6.42
N PRO A 23 -19.85 -7.78 5.30
CA PRO A 23 -20.32 -8.18 3.99
C PRO A 23 -20.60 -9.68 3.98
N VAL A 24 -21.76 -10.05 3.43
CA VAL A 24 -22.16 -11.46 3.32
C VAL A 24 -21.33 -12.09 2.21
N ALA A 25 -20.80 -13.29 2.47
CA ALA A 25 -20.09 -14.05 1.44
C ALA A 25 -20.98 -14.26 0.21
N GLY A 26 -20.41 -14.10 -0.97
CA GLY A 26 -21.14 -14.14 -2.23
C GLY A 26 -20.54 -13.20 -3.27
N ILE A 27 -20.99 -13.38 -4.50
CA ILE A 27 -20.57 -12.56 -5.64
C ILE A 27 -21.79 -11.78 -6.10
N ASP A 28 -21.71 -10.46 -6.07
CA ASP A 28 -22.77 -9.60 -6.59
C ASP A 28 -23.03 -9.92 -8.08
N PRO A 29 -24.29 -10.01 -8.53
CA PRO A 29 -24.62 -10.36 -9.93
C PRO A 29 -24.06 -9.41 -10.99
N THR A 30 -23.68 -8.19 -10.60
CA THR A 30 -23.09 -7.20 -11.53
C THR A 30 -21.57 -7.32 -11.68
N ALA A 31 -20.92 -8.16 -10.87
CA ALA A 31 -19.49 -8.38 -10.95
C ALA A 31 -19.12 -9.14 -12.23
N LYS A 32 -18.01 -8.74 -12.86
CA LYS A 32 -17.50 -9.38 -14.09
C LYS A 32 -16.25 -10.19 -13.77
N MET A 33 -16.21 -11.42 -14.27
CA MET A 33 -15.10 -12.35 -14.07
C MET A 33 -14.48 -12.73 -15.41
N GLY A 34 -13.14 -12.77 -15.44
CA GLY A 34 -12.35 -13.33 -16.51
C GLY A 34 -12.29 -14.87 -16.48
N GLN A 35 -11.40 -15.43 -17.27
CA GLN A 35 -11.11 -16.85 -17.35
C GLN A 35 -10.17 -17.30 -16.22
N ASP A 36 -10.28 -18.56 -15.81
CA ASP A 36 -9.41 -19.19 -14.80
C ASP A 36 -9.32 -18.46 -13.44
N VAL A 37 -10.34 -17.65 -13.12
CA VAL A 37 -10.47 -16.97 -11.83
C VAL A 37 -10.75 -17.98 -10.73
N LYS A 38 -10.02 -17.89 -9.61
CA LYS A 38 -10.18 -18.76 -8.44
C LYS A 38 -10.59 -17.95 -7.23
N ILE A 39 -11.82 -18.14 -6.79
CA ILE A 39 -12.39 -17.51 -5.60
C ILE A 39 -12.52 -18.55 -4.50
N ALA A 40 -11.91 -18.30 -3.34
CA ALA A 40 -12.00 -19.18 -2.19
C ALA A 40 -13.33 -19.01 -1.42
N GLU A 41 -13.59 -19.89 -0.47
CA GLU A 41 -14.77 -19.84 0.40
C GLU A 41 -14.82 -18.55 1.24
N GLY A 42 -16.04 -18.07 1.52
CA GLY A 42 -16.26 -16.92 2.40
C GLY A 42 -15.96 -15.55 1.78
N VAL A 43 -15.51 -15.50 0.51
CA VAL A 43 -15.23 -14.24 -0.18
C VAL A 43 -16.51 -13.47 -0.46
N SER A 44 -16.46 -12.15 -0.24
CA SER A 44 -17.52 -11.20 -0.60
C SER A 44 -17.04 -10.31 -1.74
N ILE A 45 -17.76 -10.28 -2.85
CA ILE A 45 -17.47 -9.42 -4.01
C ILE A 45 -18.65 -8.47 -4.23
N GLY A 46 -18.38 -7.16 -4.11
CA GLY A 46 -19.37 -6.10 -4.24
C GLY A 46 -19.78 -5.79 -5.68
N PRO A 47 -20.76 -4.89 -5.86
CA PRO A 47 -21.31 -4.54 -7.15
C PRO A 47 -20.28 -3.84 -8.05
N GLY A 48 -20.35 -4.11 -9.35
CA GLY A 48 -19.51 -3.50 -10.38
C GLY A 48 -18.03 -3.86 -10.31
N VAL A 49 -17.64 -4.86 -9.50
CA VAL A 49 -16.26 -5.35 -9.46
C VAL A 49 -15.89 -6.02 -10.77
N VAL A 50 -14.66 -5.78 -11.24
CA VAL A 50 -14.09 -6.45 -12.42
C VAL A 50 -12.85 -7.23 -12.00
N ILE A 51 -12.85 -8.53 -12.27
CA ILE A 51 -11.72 -9.43 -12.00
C ILE A 51 -11.27 -10.01 -13.34
N ASP A 52 -10.03 -9.70 -13.72
CA ASP A 52 -9.43 -10.14 -14.97
C ASP A 52 -8.88 -11.60 -14.86
N ASP A 53 -8.35 -12.12 -15.95
CA ASP A 53 -7.98 -13.54 -16.11
C ASP A 53 -6.91 -14.02 -15.10
N GLY A 54 -7.04 -15.27 -14.65
CA GLY A 54 -6.05 -15.95 -13.80
C GLY A 54 -5.94 -15.40 -12.37
N VAL A 55 -6.81 -14.46 -11.97
CA VAL A 55 -6.81 -13.89 -10.62
C VAL A 55 -7.17 -14.94 -9.57
N ARG A 56 -6.54 -14.84 -8.40
CA ARG A 56 -6.86 -15.68 -7.23
C ARG A 56 -7.17 -14.83 -6.01
N ILE A 57 -8.27 -15.14 -5.33
CA ILE A 57 -8.72 -14.44 -4.12
C ILE A 57 -8.86 -15.46 -2.98
N GLY A 58 -8.14 -15.22 -1.89
CA GLY A 58 -8.09 -16.08 -0.71
C GLY A 58 -9.32 -15.98 0.19
N LEU A 59 -9.38 -16.90 1.16
CA LEU A 59 -10.52 -17.12 2.05
C LEU A 59 -10.96 -15.83 2.77
N ASN A 60 -12.27 -15.65 2.93
CA ASN A 60 -12.87 -14.57 3.71
C ASN A 60 -12.46 -13.14 3.30
N SER A 61 -11.88 -12.97 2.10
CA SER A 61 -11.50 -11.65 1.60
C SER A 61 -12.73 -10.88 1.11
N VAL A 62 -12.73 -9.58 1.33
CA VAL A 62 -13.79 -8.65 0.96
C VAL A 62 -13.28 -7.71 -0.13
N ILE A 63 -13.94 -7.74 -1.27
CA ILE A 63 -13.67 -6.86 -2.42
C ILE A 63 -14.84 -5.88 -2.54
N GLY A 64 -14.60 -4.63 -2.21
CA GLY A 64 -15.59 -3.55 -2.22
C GLY A 64 -16.06 -3.20 -3.63
N SER A 65 -17.17 -2.46 -3.70
CA SER A 65 -17.81 -2.08 -4.97
C SER A 65 -16.85 -1.35 -5.92
N GLY A 66 -16.95 -1.63 -7.22
CA GLY A 66 -16.19 -0.92 -8.25
C GLY A 66 -14.68 -1.20 -8.27
N CYS A 67 -14.18 -2.15 -7.47
CA CYS A 67 -12.78 -2.55 -7.56
C CYS A 67 -12.46 -3.18 -8.91
N LYS A 68 -11.21 -3.02 -9.36
CA LYS A 68 -10.65 -3.79 -10.47
C LYS A 68 -9.43 -4.58 -10.00
N ILE A 69 -9.38 -5.88 -10.33
CA ILE A 69 -8.22 -6.74 -10.05
C ILE A 69 -7.69 -7.29 -11.37
N GLY A 70 -6.48 -6.88 -11.74
CA GLY A 70 -5.85 -7.15 -13.01
C GLY A 70 -5.24 -8.55 -13.12
N GLU A 71 -5.00 -8.96 -14.36
CA GLU A 71 -4.59 -10.32 -14.74
C GLU A 71 -3.46 -10.90 -13.88
N ASN A 72 -3.54 -12.21 -13.61
CA ASN A 72 -2.53 -12.98 -12.88
C ASN A 72 -2.21 -12.47 -11.46
N SER A 73 -3.03 -11.57 -10.92
CA SER A 73 -2.86 -11.04 -9.57
C SER A 73 -3.40 -11.99 -8.51
N ARG A 74 -2.90 -11.84 -7.29
CA ARG A 74 -3.29 -12.65 -6.14
C ARG A 74 -3.63 -11.76 -4.96
N VAL A 75 -4.76 -12.04 -4.33
CA VAL A 75 -5.14 -11.49 -3.03
C VAL A 75 -5.19 -12.64 -2.05
N GLY A 76 -4.49 -12.52 -0.92
CA GLY A 76 -4.46 -13.53 0.14
C GLY A 76 -5.77 -13.62 0.91
N GLU A 77 -5.68 -14.17 2.11
CA GLU A 77 -6.84 -14.45 2.97
C GLU A 77 -7.14 -13.27 3.89
N ASN A 78 -8.41 -13.11 4.28
CA ASN A 78 -8.88 -12.10 5.22
C ASN A 78 -8.49 -10.66 4.83
N CYS A 79 -8.38 -10.38 3.53
CA CYS A 79 -8.07 -9.05 3.04
C CYS A 79 -9.33 -8.20 2.91
N ARG A 80 -9.19 -6.89 3.04
CA ARG A 80 -10.25 -5.92 2.77
C ARG A 80 -9.75 -4.89 1.75
N LEU A 81 -10.34 -4.92 0.56
CA LEU A 81 -10.18 -3.85 -0.43
C LEU A 81 -11.47 -3.03 -0.40
N ASP A 82 -11.38 -1.78 0.02
CA ASP A 82 -12.53 -0.87 0.04
C ASP A 82 -12.89 -0.41 -1.40
N SER A 83 -13.97 0.35 -1.56
CA SER A 83 -14.52 0.68 -2.88
C SER A 83 -13.50 1.35 -3.82
N ASN A 84 -13.61 0.99 -5.10
CA ASN A 84 -12.81 1.53 -6.21
C ASN A 84 -11.28 1.35 -6.06
N VAL A 85 -10.82 0.38 -5.28
CA VAL A 85 -9.40 -0.01 -5.31
C VAL A 85 -9.06 -0.62 -6.67
N VAL A 86 -7.95 -0.18 -7.25
CA VAL A 86 -7.44 -0.71 -8.52
C VAL A 86 -6.16 -1.47 -8.26
N VAL A 87 -6.16 -2.75 -8.62
CA VAL A 87 -4.96 -3.60 -8.64
C VAL A 87 -4.66 -3.93 -10.10
N TYR A 88 -3.48 -3.54 -10.58
CA TYR A 88 -3.01 -3.88 -11.93
C TYR A 88 -2.52 -5.33 -12.01
N HIS A 89 -2.13 -5.76 -13.21
CA HIS A 89 -1.65 -7.11 -13.45
C HIS A 89 -0.39 -7.49 -12.64
N ASN A 90 -0.20 -8.79 -12.43
CA ASN A 90 0.98 -9.38 -11.78
C ASN A 90 1.26 -8.84 -10.35
N CYS A 91 0.23 -8.38 -9.64
CA CYS A 91 0.37 -7.94 -8.25
C CYS A 91 0.12 -9.10 -7.29
N LYS A 92 0.86 -9.15 -6.19
CA LYS A 92 0.68 -10.13 -5.12
C LYS A 92 0.40 -9.40 -3.81
N ILE A 93 -0.79 -9.58 -3.29
CA ILE A 93 -1.22 -9.07 -2.00
C ILE A 93 -1.29 -10.25 -1.04
N GLY A 94 -0.62 -10.15 0.10
CA GLY A 94 -0.59 -11.12 1.18
C GLY A 94 -1.94 -11.25 1.88
N SER A 95 -1.91 -11.75 3.11
CA SER A 95 -3.10 -11.99 3.95
C SER A 95 -3.25 -10.93 5.02
N ASN A 96 -4.48 -10.70 5.47
CA ASN A 96 -4.84 -9.68 6.47
C ASN A 96 -4.46 -8.25 6.02
N VAL A 97 -4.45 -8.01 4.71
CA VAL A 97 -4.13 -6.69 4.14
C VAL A 97 -5.40 -5.84 4.04
N VAL A 98 -5.29 -4.57 4.39
CA VAL A 98 -6.35 -3.58 4.20
C VAL A 98 -5.89 -2.53 3.20
N ILE A 99 -6.69 -2.27 2.17
CA ILE A 99 -6.47 -1.20 1.20
C ILE A 99 -7.73 -0.34 1.17
N GLN A 100 -7.61 0.92 1.56
CA GLN A 100 -8.74 1.84 1.59
C GLN A 100 -9.08 2.40 0.21
N ALA A 101 -10.22 3.08 0.15
CA ALA A 101 -10.89 3.44 -1.10
C ALA A 101 -10.00 4.26 -2.05
N ASN A 102 -10.21 4.03 -3.35
CA ASN A 102 -9.56 4.72 -4.47
C ASN A 102 -8.02 4.57 -4.52
N SER A 103 -7.42 3.67 -3.74
CA SER A 103 -5.98 3.40 -3.83
C SER A 103 -5.65 2.51 -5.03
N THR A 104 -4.50 2.76 -5.63
CA THR A 104 -4.02 2.07 -6.84
C THR A 104 -2.73 1.31 -6.55
N VAL A 105 -2.73 0.02 -6.88
CA VAL A 105 -1.59 -0.89 -6.74
C VAL A 105 -1.13 -1.36 -8.11
N GLY A 106 0.14 -1.14 -8.42
CA GLY A 106 0.77 -1.56 -9.66
C GLY A 106 0.54 -0.62 -10.83
N SER A 107 0.33 0.68 -10.60
CA SER A 107 0.36 1.68 -11.67
C SER A 107 1.70 1.69 -12.41
N THR A 108 1.75 2.28 -13.60
CA THR A 108 3.01 2.42 -14.35
C THR A 108 3.87 3.51 -13.70
N GLY A 109 5.12 3.18 -13.35
CA GLY A 109 6.05 4.13 -12.74
C GLY A 109 6.46 5.28 -13.66
N PHE A 110 6.87 6.39 -13.04
CA PHE A 110 7.32 7.62 -13.74
C PHE A 110 8.77 7.51 -14.25
N GLY A 111 9.04 6.59 -15.18
CA GLY A 111 10.37 6.45 -15.78
C GLY A 111 10.40 6.92 -17.23
N TYR A 112 11.13 7.99 -17.52
CA TYR A 112 11.30 8.55 -18.87
C TYR A 112 12.78 8.78 -19.20
N CYS A 113 13.18 8.52 -20.43
CA CYS A 113 14.50 8.86 -20.95
C CYS A 113 14.37 9.92 -22.05
N PHE A 114 15.28 10.91 -22.07
CA PHE A 114 15.32 11.90 -23.13
C PHE A 114 16.14 11.35 -24.32
N ILE A 115 15.45 11.04 -25.43
CA ILE A 115 16.03 10.38 -26.61
C ILE A 115 15.52 11.11 -27.85
N ASP A 116 16.44 11.54 -28.71
CA ASP A 116 16.17 12.27 -29.96
C ASP A 116 15.24 13.48 -29.77
N GLY A 117 15.45 14.27 -28.71
CA GLY A 117 14.70 15.50 -28.47
C GLY A 117 13.34 15.32 -27.77
N ALA A 118 12.98 14.12 -27.33
CA ALA A 118 11.72 13.85 -26.64
C ALA A 118 11.87 12.91 -25.43
N HIS A 119 10.99 13.06 -24.44
CA HIS A 119 10.86 12.09 -23.36
C HIS A 119 10.13 10.83 -23.85
N ARG A 120 10.79 9.68 -23.74
CA ARG A 120 10.22 8.37 -24.08
C ARG A 120 10.01 7.55 -22.82
N LEU A 121 8.80 7.00 -22.68
CA LEU A 121 8.43 6.15 -21.55
C LEU A 121 9.31 4.90 -21.53
N VAL A 122 9.85 4.58 -20.36
CA VAL A 122 10.49 3.30 -20.08
C VAL A 122 9.38 2.32 -19.67
N PRO A 123 9.19 1.19 -20.40
CA PRO A 123 8.22 0.19 -20.00
C PRO A 123 8.52 -0.37 -18.61
N HIS A 124 7.49 -0.40 -17.75
CA HIS A 124 7.56 -1.02 -16.43
C HIS A 124 6.85 -2.36 -16.47
N ASN A 125 7.62 -3.44 -16.53
CA ASN A 125 7.10 -4.80 -16.75
C ASN A 125 7.01 -5.62 -15.46
N GLY A 126 7.50 -5.08 -14.34
CA GLY A 126 7.43 -5.72 -13.03
C GLY A 126 6.03 -5.71 -12.43
N GLY A 127 5.95 -6.22 -11.21
CA GLY A 127 4.73 -6.22 -10.39
C GLY A 127 4.89 -5.44 -9.09
N VAL A 128 3.94 -5.62 -8.19
CA VAL A 128 4.00 -5.17 -6.80
C VAL A 128 3.78 -6.36 -5.88
N VAL A 129 4.55 -6.42 -4.79
CA VAL A 129 4.33 -7.38 -3.70
C VAL A 129 4.03 -6.63 -2.41
N ILE A 130 2.87 -6.91 -1.84
CA ILE A 130 2.42 -6.42 -0.54
C ILE A 130 2.38 -7.64 0.38
N GLU A 131 3.14 -7.62 1.46
CA GLU A 131 3.18 -8.70 2.44
C GLU A 131 2.02 -8.63 3.44
N ASP A 132 1.97 -9.60 4.35
CA ASP A 132 0.86 -9.77 5.28
C ASP A 132 0.72 -8.57 6.26
N PHE A 133 -0.50 -8.34 6.73
CA PHE A 133 -0.83 -7.31 7.74
C PHE A 133 -0.51 -5.87 7.36
N VAL A 134 -0.26 -5.60 6.07
CA VAL A 134 -0.07 -4.23 5.56
C VAL A 134 -1.40 -3.49 5.55
N GLU A 135 -1.39 -2.22 5.91
CA GLU A 135 -2.53 -1.31 5.75
C GLU A 135 -2.14 -0.14 4.85
N ILE A 136 -2.97 0.14 3.85
CA ILE A 136 -2.79 1.25 2.90
C ILE A 136 -4.01 2.15 2.98
N GLY A 137 -3.79 3.43 3.26
CA GLY A 137 -4.78 4.48 3.33
C GLY A 137 -5.42 4.78 1.98
N ALA A 138 -6.36 5.72 1.97
CA ALA A 138 -7.14 6.08 0.79
C ALA A 138 -6.31 6.94 -0.18
N ASN A 139 -6.63 6.81 -1.48
CA ASN A 139 -6.00 7.56 -2.56
C ASN A 139 -4.46 7.45 -2.60
N CYS A 140 -3.91 6.30 -2.22
CA CYS A 140 -2.48 6.02 -2.37
C CYS A 140 -2.18 5.45 -3.75
N SER A 141 -0.94 5.63 -4.19
CA SER A 141 -0.44 5.09 -5.46
C SER A 141 0.85 4.34 -5.23
N ILE A 142 0.87 3.06 -5.63
CA ILE A 142 2.04 2.20 -5.53
C ILE A 142 2.40 1.73 -6.93
N ASP A 143 3.50 2.25 -7.47
CA ASP A 143 3.92 1.95 -8.83
C ASP A 143 4.61 0.59 -8.92
N ARG A 144 4.35 -0.12 -10.02
CA ARG A 144 5.05 -1.35 -10.34
C ARG A 144 6.50 -1.06 -10.75
N ALA A 145 7.37 -2.02 -10.48
CA ALA A 145 8.78 -1.92 -10.82
C ALA A 145 9.06 -1.96 -12.34
N LYS A 146 10.20 -1.40 -12.76
CA LYS A 146 10.69 -1.57 -14.14
C LYS A 146 10.90 -3.04 -14.48
N PHE A 147 11.64 -3.72 -13.62
CA PHE A 147 11.85 -5.17 -13.58
C PHE A 147 11.67 -5.65 -12.15
N GLY A 148 11.29 -6.93 -11.98
CA GLY A 148 11.08 -7.49 -10.64
C GLY A 148 9.82 -6.91 -10.00
N GLU A 149 9.96 -6.32 -8.83
CA GLU A 149 8.84 -5.90 -7.99
C GLU A 149 9.15 -4.64 -7.17
N THR A 150 8.12 -3.83 -6.93
CA THR A 150 8.07 -2.91 -5.78
C THR A 150 7.55 -3.72 -4.60
N ARG A 151 8.14 -3.58 -3.41
CA ARG A 151 7.83 -4.44 -2.25
C ARG A 151 7.49 -3.62 -1.01
N ILE A 152 6.42 -4.01 -0.33
CA ILE A 152 6.01 -3.48 0.98
C ILE A 152 6.02 -4.62 1.99
N GLY A 153 6.91 -4.52 2.98
CA GLY A 153 7.13 -5.53 4.00
C GLY A 153 5.99 -5.65 5.02
N ALA A 154 5.90 -6.82 5.64
CA ALA A 154 4.80 -7.19 6.52
C ALA A 154 4.56 -6.19 7.67
N GLY A 155 3.29 -5.94 8.00
CA GLY A 155 2.88 -5.09 9.12
C GLY A 155 3.08 -3.59 8.91
N THR A 156 3.60 -3.15 7.76
CA THR A 156 3.77 -1.73 7.44
C THR A 156 2.42 -1.02 7.30
N LYS A 157 2.33 0.21 7.82
CA LYS A 157 1.13 1.06 7.80
C LYS A 157 1.41 2.32 6.98
N ILE A 158 0.61 2.53 5.94
CA ILE A 158 0.72 3.64 5.01
C ILE A 158 -0.57 4.44 5.11
N ASP A 159 -0.46 5.72 5.44
CA ASP A 159 -1.56 6.65 5.57
C ASP A 159 -2.00 7.18 4.18
N ASN A 160 -3.00 8.06 4.16
CA ASN A 160 -3.64 8.54 2.94
C ASN A 160 -2.71 9.37 2.04
N LEU A 161 -3.00 9.35 0.74
CA LEU A 161 -2.32 10.17 -0.28
C LEU A 161 -0.79 9.96 -0.34
N VAL A 162 -0.31 8.77 0.00
CA VAL A 162 1.11 8.42 -0.12
C VAL A 162 1.42 7.94 -1.54
N GLN A 163 2.56 8.41 -2.05
CA GLN A 163 3.14 7.96 -3.32
C GLN A 163 4.35 7.05 -3.06
N ILE A 164 4.29 5.83 -3.57
CA ILE A 164 5.40 4.87 -3.60
C ILE A 164 5.78 4.61 -5.05
N ALA A 165 6.92 5.12 -5.48
CA ALA A 165 7.39 4.96 -6.86
C ALA A 165 7.89 3.53 -7.16
N HIS A 166 8.32 3.33 -8.41
CA HIS A 166 8.77 2.04 -8.92
C HIS A 166 10.04 1.54 -8.19
N ASN A 167 10.17 0.22 -8.05
CA ASN A 167 11.35 -0.45 -7.48
C ASN A 167 11.64 -0.14 -6.00
N VAL A 168 10.74 0.58 -5.32
CA VAL A 168 10.87 0.84 -3.88
C VAL A 168 10.77 -0.47 -3.10
N VAL A 169 11.62 -0.62 -2.09
CA VAL A 169 11.58 -1.71 -1.11
C VAL A 169 11.39 -1.09 0.27
N ILE A 170 10.26 -1.37 0.90
CA ILE A 170 9.97 -0.98 2.28
C ILE A 170 10.06 -2.21 3.16
N GLY A 171 10.82 -2.13 4.26
CA GLY A 171 10.90 -3.14 5.29
C GLY A 171 9.58 -3.37 6.05
N LYS A 172 9.69 -4.11 7.14
CA LYS A 172 8.57 -4.54 7.98
C LYS A 172 8.25 -3.51 9.05
N GLY A 173 6.97 -3.40 9.40
CA GLY A 173 6.51 -2.59 10.53
C GLY A 173 6.83 -1.09 10.40
N CYS A 174 6.96 -0.58 9.17
CA CYS A 174 7.18 0.84 8.94
C CYS A 174 5.90 1.63 9.13
N LEU A 175 6.02 2.91 9.49
CA LEU A 175 4.90 3.85 9.58
C LEU A 175 5.15 5.01 8.62
N ILE A 176 4.30 5.12 7.61
CA ILE A 176 4.41 6.12 6.54
C ILE A 176 3.20 7.04 6.62
N ALA A 177 3.37 8.24 7.16
CA ALA A 177 2.28 9.19 7.37
C ALA A 177 1.80 9.86 6.06
N ALA A 178 0.69 10.59 6.14
CA ALA A 178 0.02 11.11 4.95
C ALA A 178 0.92 12.01 4.10
N LEU A 179 0.66 12.02 2.78
CA LEU A 179 1.35 12.86 1.79
C LEU A 179 2.85 12.59 1.65
N VAL A 180 3.37 11.50 2.20
CA VAL A 180 4.77 11.10 1.97
C VAL A 180 4.96 10.70 0.51
N GLY A 181 6.08 11.15 -0.07
CA GLY A 181 6.53 10.78 -1.40
C GLY A 181 7.86 10.02 -1.35
N ILE A 182 7.86 8.78 -1.84
CA ILE A 182 9.06 7.95 -1.93
C ILE A 182 9.44 7.78 -3.40
N SER A 183 10.57 8.37 -3.81
CA SER A 183 11.10 8.27 -5.17
C SER A 183 11.58 6.85 -5.50
N GLY A 184 11.84 6.60 -6.78
CA GLY A 184 12.14 5.28 -7.29
C GLY A 184 13.36 4.63 -6.63
N SER A 185 13.37 3.30 -6.61
CA SER A 185 14.51 2.49 -6.14
C SER A 185 14.97 2.74 -4.69
N CYS A 186 14.23 3.50 -3.89
CA CYS A 186 14.54 3.70 -2.48
C CYS A 186 14.45 2.37 -1.71
N LYS A 187 15.29 2.23 -0.68
CA LYS A 187 15.26 1.08 0.23
C LYS A 187 15.13 1.55 1.66
N LEU A 188 14.00 1.24 2.28
CA LEU A 188 13.74 1.53 3.68
C LEU A 188 13.91 0.23 4.48
N GLY A 189 14.64 0.31 5.57
CA GLY A 189 14.79 -0.76 6.55
C GLY A 189 13.52 -1.03 7.35
N ASP A 190 13.62 -1.92 8.32
CA ASP A 190 12.52 -2.30 9.21
C ASP A 190 12.24 -1.20 10.24
N GLY A 191 10.97 -0.97 10.59
CA GLY A 191 10.57 -0.03 11.64
C GLY A 191 10.84 1.44 11.34
N VAL A 192 11.04 1.81 10.06
CA VAL A 192 11.20 3.21 9.64
C VAL A 192 9.91 3.98 9.85
N VAL A 193 10.02 5.22 10.36
CA VAL A 193 8.90 6.15 10.52
C VAL A 193 9.14 7.38 9.66
N LEU A 194 8.24 7.64 8.72
CA LEU A 194 8.22 8.88 7.92
C LEU A 194 7.04 9.73 8.36
N GLY A 195 7.32 10.91 8.88
CA GLY A 195 6.32 11.92 9.22
C GLY A 195 5.60 12.46 7.99
N GLY A 196 4.48 13.15 8.21
CA GLY A 196 3.63 13.61 7.10
C GLY A 196 4.39 14.52 6.14
N GLN A 197 4.13 14.39 4.84
CA GLN A 197 4.79 15.17 3.78
C GLN A 197 6.33 15.02 3.70
N VAL A 198 6.91 13.95 4.23
CA VAL A 198 8.33 13.64 3.95
C VAL A 198 8.50 13.30 2.47
N GLY A 199 9.57 13.82 1.87
CA GLY A 199 10.01 13.49 0.51
C GLY A 199 11.37 12.81 0.51
N LEU A 200 11.47 11.63 -0.11
CA LEU A 200 12.74 10.92 -0.30
C LEU A 200 13.23 11.06 -1.75
N ALA A 201 14.50 11.42 -1.93
CA ALA A 201 15.16 11.46 -3.24
C ALA A 201 15.34 10.05 -3.84
N ASP A 202 15.51 9.99 -5.16
CA ASP A 202 15.64 8.72 -5.90
C ASP A 202 16.86 7.91 -5.45
N ASN A 203 16.69 6.59 -5.36
CA ASN A 203 17.77 5.62 -5.14
C ASN A 203 18.58 5.81 -3.84
N ILE A 204 17.93 6.24 -2.76
CA ILE A 204 18.56 6.35 -1.43
C ILE A 204 18.17 5.20 -0.49
N LYS A 205 18.95 5.01 0.58
CA LYS A 205 18.72 4.02 1.63
C LYS A 205 18.41 4.70 2.96
N ILE A 206 17.38 4.21 3.64
CA ILE A 206 17.01 4.61 5.00
C ILE A 206 17.19 3.39 5.90
N GLY A 207 18.10 3.45 6.87
CA GLY A 207 18.39 2.34 7.77
C GLY A 207 17.24 2.02 8.74
N ASP A 208 17.33 0.84 9.36
CA ASP A 208 16.32 0.32 10.30
C ASP A 208 16.05 1.28 11.46
N GLY A 209 14.79 1.39 11.87
CA GLY A 209 14.36 2.18 13.03
C GLY A 209 14.55 3.70 12.90
N THR A 210 14.89 4.19 11.71
CA THR A 210 15.08 5.61 11.47
C THR A 210 13.75 6.34 11.47
N MET A 211 13.73 7.52 12.11
CA MET A 211 12.57 8.40 12.18
C MET A 211 12.87 9.73 11.50
N ILE A 212 12.03 10.10 10.54
CA ILE A 212 12.15 11.37 9.82
C ILE A 212 10.89 12.20 10.13
N GLY A 213 11.10 13.37 10.72
CA GLY A 213 10.04 14.32 11.06
C GLY A 213 9.31 14.84 9.83
N ALA A 214 8.10 15.36 10.05
CA ALA A 214 7.22 15.84 9.00
C ALA A 214 7.89 16.90 8.11
N GLN A 215 7.47 16.95 6.85
CA GLN A 215 7.90 17.93 5.84
C GLN A 215 9.41 17.95 5.54
N ALA A 216 10.16 16.90 5.91
CA ALA A 216 11.57 16.78 5.58
C ALA A 216 11.81 16.32 4.13
N GLY A 217 12.79 16.93 3.48
CA GLY A 217 13.38 16.44 2.23
C GLY A 217 14.68 15.70 2.50
N VAL A 218 14.76 14.41 2.16
CA VAL A 218 15.95 13.57 2.37
C VAL A 218 16.62 13.31 1.05
N LEU A 219 17.86 13.80 0.90
CA LEU A 219 18.58 13.83 -0.38
C LEU A 219 19.68 12.76 -0.50
N SER A 220 19.94 12.01 0.56
CA SER A 220 21.05 11.06 0.64
C SER A 220 20.76 9.98 1.67
N ASP A 221 21.56 8.91 1.65
CA ASP A 221 21.43 7.78 2.57
C ASP A 221 21.42 8.23 4.05
N VAL A 222 20.57 7.59 4.85
CA VAL A 222 20.41 7.84 6.28
C VAL A 222 20.69 6.53 7.03
N GLY A 223 21.58 6.59 8.02
CA GLY A 223 21.95 5.43 8.83
C GLY A 223 20.79 4.94 9.71
N ALA A 224 20.91 3.72 10.25
CA ALA A 224 19.92 3.13 11.14
C ALA A 224 19.78 3.89 12.48
N GLY A 225 18.57 3.91 13.03
CA GLY A 225 18.23 4.49 14.33
C GLY A 225 18.32 6.02 14.39
N GLN A 226 18.55 6.68 13.25
CA GLN A 226 18.70 8.13 13.22
C GLN A 226 17.34 8.82 13.40
N GLN A 227 17.39 10.02 13.98
CA GLN A 227 16.21 10.89 14.11
C GLN A 227 16.52 12.19 13.41
N LEU A 228 15.85 12.43 12.29
CA LEU A 228 15.99 13.64 11.49
C LEU A 228 14.72 14.47 11.64
N ILE A 229 14.87 15.79 11.74
CA ILE A 229 13.74 16.72 11.77
C ILE A 229 14.00 17.85 10.77
N TRP A 230 12.93 18.36 10.18
CA TRP A 230 12.95 19.49 9.25
C TRP A 230 11.62 20.24 9.34
N THR A 231 11.56 21.42 8.73
CA THR A 231 10.47 22.40 8.73
C THR A 231 9.99 22.84 10.12
N PRO A 232 10.33 24.06 10.56
CA PRO A 232 9.78 24.62 11.78
C PRO A 232 8.41 25.27 11.52
N ALA A 233 7.46 25.07 12.44
CA ALA A 233 6.47 26.09 12.76
C ALA A 233 6.77 26.59 14.19
N ILE A 234 7.08 27.87 14.31
CA ILE A 234 7.48 28.63 15.51
C ILE A 234 6.64 29.92 15.44
N GLU A 235 5.95 30.46 16.45
CA GLU A 235 6.00 30.36 17.91
C GLU A 235 4.61 30.04 18.52
N LYS A 236 4.63 29.21 19.57
CA LYS A 236 3.61 28.71 20.52
C LYS A 236 2.20 28.31 20.05
#